data_AF-A0A194WA82-F1
#
_entry.id   AF-A0A194WA82-F1
#
_cell.length_a   1.000
_cell.length_b   1.000
_cell.length_c   1.000
_cell.angle_alpha   90.00
_cell.angle_beta   90.00
_cell.angle_gamma   90.00
#
_symmetry.space_group_name_H-M   'P 1'
#
loop_
_entity.id
_entity.type
_entity.pdbx_description
1 polymer ?
#
loop_
_entity_poly.entity_id
_entity_poly.type
_entity_poly.pdbx_seq_one_letter_code
_entity_poly.pdbx_strand_id
1 'polypeptide(L)'
;MDQDEPPNEKFVYLLPKMIQGFNLKTKKWLDLRVDLMDDVVWNKEAFESLVLPRETKSLIRALISNQLEAEKATDLLSGKGNGLILLLHGGPATGKTLTAESVAEISEKPLYPVTCGDIGTEPEAVERYLESVLTIGKTWGCVVLLDEADVFLVQRSLEDLRRNALVSVFLRVLEYYDGILILTSNRLGTFDEAFKSRIQLALHYESLSHYQRTEIWGNFFRRLERLEEKGIDFDDLKDQWRN
;
A
#
# COMPACT_ATOMS: atom_id res chain seq x y z
N MET A 1 -3.86 -1.55 36.24
CA MET A 1 -4.38 -0.21 35.92
C MET A 1 -5.81 -0.49 35.51
N ASP A 2 -6.69 -0.67 36.49
CA ASP A 2 -7.95 -1.42 36.31
C ASP A 2 -9.13 -0.54 36.72
N GLN A 3 -9.24 0.63 36.10
CA GLN A 3 -10.44 1.47 36.20
C GLN A 3 -10.88 1.85 34.79
N ASP A 4 -12.03 1.32 34.38
CA ASP A 4 -12.72 1.61 33.11
C ASP A 4 -13.43 2.97 33.12
N GLU A 5 -13.40 3.70 34.24
CA GLU A 5 -13.97 5.04 34.33
C GLU A 5 -12.91 6.10 33.96
N PRO A 6 -13.21 7.00 33.00
CA PRO A 6 -12.27 8.05 32.62
C PRO A 6 -12.01 8.98 33.82
N PRO A 7 -10.76 9.41 34.03
CA PRO A 7 -10.41 10.27 35.16
C PRO A 7 -11.15 11.61 35.11
N ASN A 8 -11.40 12.20 36.29
CA ASN A 8 -12.10 13.48 36.49
C ASN A 8 -11.60 14.59 35.52
N GLU A 9 -12.50 15.46 35.02
CA GLU A 9 -12.20 16.59 34.12
C GLU A 9 -10.93 17.39 34.48
N LYS A 10 -10.62 17.55 35.77
CA LYS A 10 -9.39 18.22 36.23
C LYS A 10 -8.10 17.52 35.76
N PHE A 11 -8.13 16.20 35.59
CA PHE A 11 -7.01 15.40 35.10
C PHE A 11 -6.74 15.65 33.62
N VAL A 12 -7.78 15.93 32.81
CA VAL A 12 -7.64 16.24 31.38
C VAL A 12 -6.77 17.49 31.17
N TYR A 13 -6.87 18.49 32.06
CA TYR A 13 -6.01 19.67 32.03
C TYR A 13 -4.53 19.42 32.36
N LEU A 14 -4.20 18.26 32.95
CA LEU A 14 -2.83 17.86 33.26
C LEU A 14 -2.18 17.09 32.10
N LEU A 15 -2.96 16.67 31.10
CA LEU A 15 -2.45 15.95 29.94
C LEU A 15 -1.76 16.92 28.96
N PRO A 16 -0.67 16.49 28.30
CA PRO A 16 -0.03 17.31 27.30
C PRO A 16 -0.97 17.57 26.12
N LYS A 17 -1.10 18.84 25.73
CA LYS A 17 -1.91 19.26 24.57
C LYS A 17 -1.41 18.70 23.24
N MET A 18 -0.11 18.38 23.19
CA MET A 18 0.59 17.91 22.00
C MET A 18 1.18 16.53 22.25
N ILE A 19 1.12 15.66 21.24
CA ILE A 19 1.85 14.38 21.22
C ILE A 19 2.67 14.28 19.94
N GLN A 20 3.75 13.50 19.98
CA GLN A 20 4.53 13.22 18.77
C GLN A 20 3.82 12.17 17.93
N GLY A 21 3.56 12.49 16.67
CA GLY A 21 3.07 11.55 15.67
C GLY A 21 4.03 11.44 14.50
N PHE A 22 4.08 10.27 13.88
CA PHE A 22 4.87 10.05 12.68
C PHE A 22 3.98 10.06 11.44
N ASN A 23 4.30 10.93 10.47
CA ASN A 23 3.59 10.98 9.21
C ASN A 23 4.18 9.95 8.24
N LEU A 24 3.42 8.89 7.95
CA LEU A 24 3.84 7.78 7.08
C LEU A 24 4.15 8.19 5.65
N LYS A 25 3.48 9.22 5.13
CA LYS A 25 3.68 9.70 3.76
C LYS A 25 4.94 10.56 3.62
N THR A 26 5.16 11.47 4.57
CA THR A 26 6.30 12.40 4.52
C THR A 26 7.53 11.90 5.28
N LYS A 27 7.39 10.80 6.04
CA LYS A 27 8.41 10.16 6.86
C LYS A 27 9.03 11.09 7.91
N LYS A 28 8.19 11.94 8.52
CA LYS A 28 8.59 12.96 9.51
C LYS A 28 7.80 12.84 10.80
N TRP A 29 8.50 13.09 11.91
CA TRP A 29 7.88 13.34 13.21
C TRP A 29 7.29 14.74 13.25
N LEU A 30 6.06 14.85 13.76
CA LEU A 30 5.29 16.07 13.87
C LEU A 30 4.68 16.15 15.28
N ASP A 31 4.58 17.37 15.81
CA ASP A 31 3.79 17.61 17.02
C ASP A 31 2.32 17.75 16.63
N LEU A 32 1.49 16.83 17.10
CA LEU A 32 0.07 16.75 16.80
C LEU A 32 -0.76 17.20 18.00
N ARG A 33 -1.80 17.97 17.73
CA ARG A 33 -2.78 18.40 18.73
C ARG A 33 -3.72 17.25 19.07
N VAL A 34 -3.77 16.88 20.34
CA VAL A 34 -4.64 15.80 20.82
C VAL A 34 -6.12 16.13 20.61
N ASP A 35 -6.48 17.41 20.73
CA ASP A 35 -7.87 17.87 20.60
C ASP A 35 -8.39 17.93 19.15
N LEU A 36 -7.55 17.60 18.17
CA LEU A 36 -7.90 17.50 16.75
C LEU A 36 -7.75 16.07 16.22
N MET A 37 -7.60 15.08 17.11
CA MET A 37 -7.51 13.67 16.74
C MET A 37 -8.89 13.04 16.75
N ASP A 38 -9.19 12.33 15.67
CA ASP A 38 -10.40 11.54 15.52
C ASP A 38 -10.02 10.15 15.00
N ASP A 39 -10.91 9.18 15.19
CA ASP A 39 -10.74 7.84 14.63
C ASP A 39 -10.65 7.89 13.11
N VAL A 40 -9.80 7.02 12.55
CA VAL A 40 -9.60 6.93 11.10
C VAL A 40 -10.88 6.42 10.43
N VAL A 41 -11.42 7.21 9.51
CA VAL A 41 -12.58 6.83 8.69
C VAL A 41 -12.10 6.15 7.42
N TRP A 42 -12.18 4.81 7.39
CA TRP A 42 -11.74 3.99 6.26
C TRP A 42 -12.74 3.99 5.09
N ASN A 43 -12.25 4.22 3.87
CA ASN A 43 -13.05 4.25 2.65
C ASN A 43 -13.05 2.88 1.93
N LYS A 44 -13.84 1.94 2.46
CA LYS A 44 -13.97 0.59 1.88
C LYS A 44 -14.61 0.57 0.48
N GLU A 45 -15.33 1.63 0.11
CA GLU A 45 -15.91 1.79 -1.23
C GLU A 45 -14.85 2.06 -2.30
N ALA A 46 -13.67 2.58 -1.92
CA ALA A 46 -12.59 2.88 -2.85
C ALA A 46 -12.21 1.64 -3.68
N PHE A 47 -12.11 0.48 -3.04
CA PHE A 47 -11.79 -0.78 -3.71
C PHE A 47 -12.88 -1.24 -4.68
N GLU A 48 -14.16 -0.99 -4.37
CA GLU A 48 -15.26 -1.30 -5.27
C GLU A 48 -15.27 -0.42 -6.52
N SER A 49 -14.79 0.82 -6.40
CA SER A 49 -14.69 1.76 -7.53
C SER A 49 -13.57 1.42 -8.53
N LEU A 50 -12.62 0.54 -8.17
CA LEU A 50 -11.55 0.11 -9.06
C LEU A 50 -12.11 -0.61 -10.29
N VAL A 51 -11.64 -0.26 -11.48
CA VAL A 51 -12.03 -0.95 -12.72
C VAL A 51 -11.13 -2.17 -12.92
N LEU A 52 -11.44 -3.24 -12.19
CA LEU A 52 -10.80 -4.54 -12.23
C LEU A 52 -11.83 -5.66 -12.44
N PRO A 53 -11.45 -6.80 -13.06
CA PRO A 53 -12.32 -7.96 -13.16
C PRO A 53 -12.83 -8.41 -11.78
N ARG A 54 -14.07 -8.88 -11.73
CA ARG A 54 -14.73 -9.25 -10.45
C ARG A 54 -14.00 -10.41 -9.76
N GLU A 55 -13.48 -11.33 -10.55
CA GLU A 55 -12.69 -12.48 -10.11
C GLU A 55 -11.41 -12.00 -9.41
N THR A 56 -10.71 -11.04 -10.02
CA THR A 56 -9.51 -10.40 -9.45
C THR A 56 -9.81 -9.71 -8.13
N LYS A 57 -10.90 -8.92 -8.06
CA LYS A 57 -11.32 -8.27 -6.81
C LYS A 57 -11.63 -9.28 -5.71
N SER A 58 -12.33 -10.36 -6.06
CA SER A 58 -12.70 -11.43 -5.13
C SER A 58 -11.46 -12.15 -4.59
N LEU A 59 -10.48 -12.41 -5.45
CA LEU A 59 -9.22 -13.03 -5.06
C LEU A 59 -8.41 -12.15 -4.10
N ILE A 60 -8.26 -10.86 -4.41
CA ILE A 60 -7.57 -9.90 -3.52
C ILE A 60 -8.26 -9.85 -2.14
N ARG A 61 -9.60 -9.76 -2.12
CA ARG A 61 -10.38 -9.78 -0.86
C ARG A 61 -10.11 -11.05 -0.06
N ALA A 62 -10.15 -12.22 -0.70
CA ALA A 62 -9.91 -13.50 -0.03
C ALA A 62 -8.48 -13.58 0.56
N LEU A 63 -7.47 -13.13 -0.19
CA LEU A 63 -6.09 -13.11 0.28
C LEU A 63 -5.90 -12.19 1.50
N ILE A 64 -6.50 -11.00 1.47
CA ILE A 64 -6.44 -10.05 2.60
C ILE A 64 -7.17 -10.62 3.81
N SER A 65 -8.38 -11.17 3.65
CA SER A 65 -9.11 -11.80 4.75
C SER A 65 -8.32 -12.92 5.40
N ASN A 66 -7.75 -13.82 4.59
CA ASN A 66 -6.91 -14.91 5.10
C ASN A 66 -5.66 -14.38 5.83
N GLN A 67 -5.06 -13.29 5.35
CA GLN A 67 -3.94 -12.65 6.02
C GLN A 67 -4.32 -12.11 7.40
N LEU A 68 -5.44 -11.40 7.49
CA LEU A 68 -5.90 -10.81 8.75
C LEU A 68 -6.29 -11.88 9.78
N GLU A 69 -6.84 -13.01 9.31
CA GLU A 69 -7.11 -14.17 10.17
C GLU A 69 -5.82 -14.84 10.64
N ALA A 70 -4.85 -15.02 9.74
CA ALA A 70 -3.55 -15.60 10.06
C ALA A 70 -2.81 -14.77 11.10
N GLU A 71 -2.78 -13.43 10.96
CA GLU A 71 -2.15 -12.53 11.91
C GLU A 71 -2.73 -12.67 13.33
N LYS A 72 -4.06 -12.74 13.45
CA LYS A 72 -4.75 -12.99 14.72
C LYS A 72 -4.41 -14.35 15.34
N ALA A 73 -4.20 -15.36 14.49
CA ALA A 73 -3.86 -16.71 14.94
C ALA A 73 -2.36 -16.86 15.30
N THR A 74 -1.45 -16.19 14.59
CA THR A 74 -0.01 -16.21 14.88
C THR A 74 0.36 -15.54 16.19
N ASP A 75 -0.49 -14.64 16.70
CA ASP A 75 -0.34 -14.08 18.05
C ASP A 75 -0.42 -15.16 19.15
N LEU A 76 -0.92 -16.36 18.82
CA LEU A 76 -0.99 -17.54 19.71
C LEU A 76 0.14 -18.55 19.50
N LEU A 77 0.77 -18.61 18.32
CA LEU A 77 1.83 -19.57 17.97
C LEU A 77 2.79 -18.96 16.93
N SER A 78 4.03 -18.66 17.33
CA SER A 78 5.04 -18.07 16.45
C SER A 78 5.66 -19.09 15.49
N GLY A 79 5.76 -18.75 14.20
CA GLY A 79 6.82 -19.29 13.33
C GLY A 79 6.37 -19.92 12.02
N LYS A 80 6.05 -19.08 11.03
CA LYS A 80 6.41 -19.20 9.60
C LYS A 80 5.87 -17.96 8.87
N GLY A 81 6.64 -17.44 7.91
CA GLY A 81 6.31 -16.21 7.17
C GLY A 81 4.99 -16.34 6.42
N ASN A 82 3.93 -15.79 7.00
CA ASN A 82 2.61 -15.64 6.39
C ASN A 82 2.49 -14.23 5.81
N GLY A 83 3.51 -13.71 5.13
CA GLY A 83 3.39 -12.42 4.46
C GLY A 83 2.51 -12.52 3.22
N LEU A 84 1.63 -11.54 3.01
CA LEU A 84 0.90 -11.38 1.75
C LEU A 84 1.68 -10.43 0.84
N ILE A 85 2.27 -10.97 -0.22
CA ILE A 85 3.05 -10.24 -1.21
C ILE A 85 2.29 -10.19 -2.53
N LEU A 86 1.92 -8.97 -2.94
CA LEU A 86 1.23 -8.68 -4.18
C LEU A 86 2.18 -7.97 -5.15
N LEU A 87 2.23 -8.39 -6.40
CA LEU A 87 2.94 -7.68 -7.47
C LEU A 87 1.94 -7.08 -8.45
N LEU A 88 1.94 -5.76 -8.60
CA LEU A 88 1.13 -5.02 -9.56
C LEU A 88 2.06 -4.54 -10.69
N HIS A 89 1.89 -5.06 -11.90
CA HIS A 89 2.79 -4.72 -13.00
C HIS A 89 2.04 -4.35 -14.27
N GLY A 90 2.52 -3.35 -15.01
CA GLY A 90 1.86 -2.86 -16.21
C GLY A 90 2.32 -1.47 -16.60
N GLY A 91 1.75 -0.91 -17.67
CA GLY A 91 2.10 0.44 -18.14
C GLY A 91 1.90 1.54 -17.07
N PRO A 92 2.51 2.72 -17.25
CA PRO A 92 2.27 3.86 -16.36
C PRO A 92 0.79 4.28 -16.38
N ALA A 93 0.32 4.88 -15.28
CA ALA A 93 -1.04 5.41 -15.14
C ALA A 93 -2.19 4.39 -15.31
N THR A 94 -1.96 3.10 -15.02
CA THR A 94 -3.00 2.05 -15.06
C THR A 94 -3.72 1.80 -13.72
N GLY A 95 -3.42 2.58 -12.67
CA GLY A 95 -4.10 2.46 -11.37
C GLY A 95 -3.46 1.48 -10.38
N LYS A 96 -2.19 1.09 -10.59
CA LYS A 96 -1.44 0.22 -9.67
C LYS A 96 -1.36 0.80 -8.24
N THR A 97 -0.92 2.05 -8.10
CA THR A 97 -0.82 2.74 -6.80
C THR A 97 -2.19 2.90 -6.14
N LEU A 98 -3.22 3.24 -6.92
CA LEU A 98 -4.60 3.35 -6.42
C LEU A 98 -5.12 2.01 -5.88
N THR A 99 -4.70 0.89 -6.48
CA THR A 99 -5.05 -0.44 -5.98
C THR A 99 -4.37 -0.71 -4.64
N ALA A 100 -3.11 -0.29 -4.47
CA ALA A 100 -2.41 -0.41 -3.19
C ALA A 100 -3.08 0.42 -2.08
N GLU A 101 -3.46 1.66 -2.39
CA GLU A 101 -4.25 2.52 -1.49
C GLU A 101 -5.58 1.87 -1.12
N SER A 102 -6.30 1.33 -2.11
CA SER A 102 -7.57 0.66 -1.87
C SER A 102 -7.44 -0.62 -1.02
N VAL A 103 -6.33 -1.35 -1.17
CA VAL A 103 -6.01 -2.52 -0.32
C VAL A 103 -5.79 -2.09 1.13
N ALA A 104 -5.06 -0.99 1.34
CA ALA A 104 -4.86 -0.41 2.67
C ALA A 104 -6.21 -0.07 3.34
N GLU A 105 -7.10 0.62 2.61
CA GLU A 105 -8.44 0.99 3.07
C GLU A 105 -9.32 -0.22 3.47
N ILE A 106 -9.39 -1.27 2.64
CA ILE A 106 -10.21 -2.45 2.96
C ILE A 106 -9.60 -3.32 4.07
N SER A 107 -8.28 -3.26 4.24
CA SER A 107 -7.58 -3.96 5.32
C SER A 107 -7.60 -3.18 6.64
N GLU A 108 -8.10 -1.94 6.63
CA GLU A 108 -8.07 -1.00 7.77
C GLU A 108 -6.66 -0.81 8.33
N LYS A 109 -5.68 -0.77 7.43
CA LYS A 109 -4.26 -0.61 7.76
C LYS A 109 -3.72 0.62 7.05
N PRO A 110 -2.84 1.40 7.71
CA PRO A 110 -2.27 2.57 7.06
C PRO A 110 -1.30 2.15 5.94
N LEU A 111 -1.20 2.99 4.90
CA LEU A 111 -0.28 2.77 3.79
C LEU A 111 1.09 3.42 4.07
N TYR A 112 2.16 2.65 3.95
CA TYR A 112 3.54 3.13 4.03
C TYR A 112 4.22 3.05 2.66
N PRO A 113 4.21 4.14 1.87
CA PRO A 113 4.81 4.18 0.55
C PRO A 113 6.33 4.41 0.62
N VAL A 114 7.06 3.67 -0.20
CA VAL A 114 8.50 3.77 -0.38
C VAL A 114 8.78 3.70 -1.87
N THR A 115 9.40 4.75 -2.39
CA THR A 115 9.80 4.78 -3.80
C THR A 115 11.23 4.25 -3.92
N CYS A 116 11.54 3.54 -5.00
CA CYS A 116 12.90 3.06 -5.23
C CYS A 116 13.96 4.18 -5.35
N GLY A 117 13.56 5.43 -5.56
CA GLY A 117 14.46 6.58 -5.44
C GLY A 117 14.94 6.84 -4.00
N ASP A 118 14.19 6.40 -2.99
CA ASP A 118 14.60 6.46 -1.58
C ASP A 118 15.64 5.36 -1.24
N ILE A 119 15.67 4.30 -2.07
CA ILE A 119 16.47 3.11 -1.88
C ILE A 119 17.75 3.30 -2.71
N GLY A 120 18.86 3.61 -2.04
CA GLY A 120 20.14 3.86 -2.73
C GLY A 120 20.61 2.71 -3.65
N THR A 121 21.74 2.87 -4.32
CA THR A 121 22.22 1.86 -5.31
C THR A 121 23.16 0.80 -4.73
N GLU A 122 23.59 0.95 -3.48
CA GLU A 122 24.59 0.09 -2.86
C GLU A 122 23.95 -1.05 -2.04
N PRO A 123 24.28 -2.32 -2.30
CA PRO A 123 23.57 -3.47 -1.72
C PRO A 123 23.42 -3.45 -0.20
N GLU A 124 24.47 -3.10 0.55
CA GLU A 124 24.40 -3.03 2.01
C GLU A 124 23.47 -1.92 2.51
N ALA A 125 23.44 -0.78 1.82
CA ALA A 125 22.57 0.33 2.17
C ALA A 125 21.11 -0.02 1.86
N VAL A 126 20.87 -0.69 0.72
CA VAL A 126 19.56 -1.21 0.33
C VAL A 126 19.04 -2.22 1.34
N GLU A 127 19.87 -3.17 1.75
CA GLU A 127 19.51 -4.18 2.75
C GLU A 127 19.04 -3.52 4.06
N ARG A 128 19.88 -2.67 4.66
CA ARG A 128 19.54 -2.00 5.92
C ARG A 128 18.28 -1.15 5.81
N TYR A 129 18.11 -0.46 4.67
CA TYR A 129 16.94 0.38 4.44
C TYR A 129 15.66 -0.46 4.31
N LEU A 130 15.68 -1.53 3.51
CA LEU A 130 14.54 -2.42 3.35
C LEU A 130 14.18 -3.13 4.65
N GLU A 131 15.16 -3.62 5.40
CA GLU A 131 14.95 -4.20 6.73
C GLU A 131 14.26 -3.20 7.67
N SER A 132 14.69 -1.94 7.65
CA SER A 132 14.07 -0.88 8.46
C SER A 132 12.62 -0.61 8.03
N VAL A 133 12.38 -0.48 6.72
CA VAL A 133 11.04 -0.27 6.15
C VAL A 133 10.08 -1.40 6.52
N LEU A 134 10.52 -2.66 6.38
CA LEU A 134 9.69 -3.81 6.68
C LEU A 134 9.48 -3.99 8.18
N THR A 135 10.49 -3.65 9.00
CA THR A 135 10.33 -3.62 10.46
C THR A 135 9.28 -2.58 10.89
N ILE A 136 9.31 -1.39 10.30
CA ILE A 136 8.28 -0.36 10.52
C ILE A 136 6.91 -0.87 10.07
N GLY A 137 6.83 -1.45 8.87
CA GLY A 137 5.60 -2.02 8.33
C GLY A 137 4.97 -3.05 9.25
N LYS A 138 5.79 -3.96 9.78
CA LYS A 138 5.34 -4.97 10.76
C LYS A 138 4.93 -4.34 12.09
N THR A 139 5.77 -3.47 12.65
CA THR A 139 5.57 -2.88 13.99
C THR A 139 4.30 -2.03 14.07
N TRP A 140 3.98 -1.33 12.99
CA TRP A 140 2.79 -0.46 12.92
C TRP A 140 1.60 -1.10 12.20
N GLY A 141 1.74 -2.36 11.76
CA GLY A 141 0.68 -3.07 11.04
C GLY A 141 0.29 -2.41 9.73
N CYS A 142 1.23 -1.81 9.01
CA CYS A 142 0.98 -1.10 7.76
C CYS A 142 0.89 -2.04 6.55
N VAL A 143 0.21 -1.58 5.50
CA VAL A 143 0.48 -2.05 4.14
C VAL A 143 1.73 -1.34 3.65
N VAL A 144 2.79 -2.08 3.34
CA VAL A 144 4.02 -1.51 2.76
C VAL A 144 3.87 -1.51 1.23
N LEU A 145 4.08 -0.35 0.61
CA LEU A 145 4.10 -0.20 -0.84
C LEU A 145 5.52 0.12 -1.29
N LEU A 146 6.13 -0.77 -2.06
CA LEU A 146 7.37 -0.50 -2.78
C LEU A 146 7.03 -0.12 -4.21
N ASP A 147 7.08 1.18 -4.47
CA ASP A 147 6.75 1.77 -5.76
C ASP A 147 7.96 1.76 -6.69
N GLU A 148 7.73 1.39 -7.95
CA GLU A 148 8.74 1.30 -9.01
C GLU A 148 9.87 0.30 -8.70
N ALA A 149 9.52 -0.87 -8.15
CA ALA A 149 10.44 -1.96 -7.78
C ALA A 149 11.18 -2.63 -8.97
N ASP A 150 11.13 -2.01 -10.15
CA ASP A 150 11.70 -2.49 -11.41
C ASP A 150 13.17 -2.88 -11.31
N VAL A 151 13.95 -2.16 -10.49
CA VAL A 151 15.40 -2.40 -10.31
C VAL A 151 15.66 -3.71 -9.56
N PHE A 152 14.76 -4.11 -8.67
CA PHE A 152 14.90 -5.32 -7.84
C PHE A 152 14.28 -6.57 -8.48
N LEU A 153 13.38 -6.39 -9.44
CA LEU A 153 12.65 -7.49 -10.08
C LEU A 153 13.31 -7.98 -11.38
N VAL A 154 14.43 -7.38 -11.79
CA VAL A 154 15.15 -7.75 -13.03
C VAL A 154 15.72 -9.17 -12.92
N GLN A 155 15.66 -9.90 -14.03
CA GLN A 155 16.31 -11.20 -14.16
C GLN A 155 17.83 -11.08 -13.93
N ARG A 156 18.38 -11.98 -13.11
CA ARG A 156 19.82 -12.04 -12.84
C ARG A 156 20.61 -12.30 -14.13
N SER A 157 21.73 -11.61 -14.30
CA SER A 157 22.63 -11.77 -15.45
C SER A 157 24.06 -12.06 -14.99
N LEU A 158 24.83 -12.84 -15.75
CA LEU A 158 26.22 -13.16 -15.38
C LEU A 158 27.14 -11.93 -15.41
N GLU A 159 26.72 -10.87 -16.10
CA GLU A 159 27.52 -9.66 -16.35
C GLU A 159 27.38 -8.60 -15.23
N ASP A 160 26.32 -8.67 -14.41
CA ASP A 160 26.02 -7.64 -13.41
C ASP A 160 25.91 -8.21 -11.99
N LEU A 161 27.08 -8.45 -11.39
CA LEU A 161 27.20 -8.94 -10.02
C LEU A 161 26.51 -8.03 -9.00
N ARG A 162 26.55 -6.71 -9.20
CA ARG A 162 25.94 -5.75 -8.25
C ARG A 162 24.41 -5.85 -8.28
N ARG A 163 23.80 -5.91 -9.47
CA ARG A 163 22.35 -6.13 -9.57
C ARG A 163 21.94 -7.49 -9.01
N ASN A 164 22.71 -8.54 -9.28
CA ASN A 164 22.41 -9.86 -8.71
C ASN A 164 22.45 -9.86 -7.18
N ALA A 165 23.37 -9.10 -6.58
CA ALA A 165 23.41 -8.90 -5.14
C ALA A 165 22.14 -8.20 -4.64
N LEU A 166 21.69 -7.13 -5.30
CA LEU A 166 20.44 -6.44 -4.96
C LEU A 166 19.22 -7.37 -5.05
N VAL A 167 19.09 -8.13 -6.14
CA VAL A 167 18.00 -9.13 -6.30
C VAL A 167 18.04 -10.16 -5.18
N SER A 168 19.23 -10.63 -4.79
CA SER A 168 19.40 -11.64 -3.74
C SER A 168 19.04 -11.09 -2.35
N VAL A 169 19.47 -9.86 -2.04
CA VAL A 169 19.07 -9.15 -0.82
C VAL A 169 17.55 -9.02 -0.77
N PHE A 170 16.95 -8.55 -1.86
CA PHE A 170 15.51 -8.34 -1.94
C PHE A 170 14.73 -9.65 -1.71
N LEU A 171 15.10 -10.74 -2.38
CA LEU A 171 14.45 -12.06 -2.19
C LEU A 171 14.51 -12.57 -0.75
N ARG A 172 15.66 -12.39 -0.08
CA ARG A 172 15.82 -12.78 1.33
C ARG A 172 14.90 -11.95 2.23
N VAL A 173 14.83 -10.64 2.00
CA VAL A 173 14.00 -9.74 2.80
C VAL A 173 12.51 -10.03 2.61
N LEU A 174 12.07 -10.39 1.38
CA LEU A 174 10.69 -10.82 1.10
C LEU A 174 10.32 -12.13 1.82
N GLU A 175 11.26 -13.07 1.97
CA GLU A 175 11.00 -14.40 2.55
C GLU A 175 10.62 -14.36 4.03
N TYR A 176 11.15 -13.39 4.77
CA TYR A 176 10.89 -13.24 6.20
C TYR A 176 9.84 -12.18 6.51
N TYR A 177 9.31 -11.49 5.49
CA TYR A 177 8.31 -10.47 5.73
C TYR A 177 6.99 -11.08 6.18
N ASP A 178 6.41 -10.45 7.20
CA ASP A 178 5.23 -10.90 7.91
C ASP A 178 4.28 -9.70 8.03
N GLY A 179 3.42 -9.57 7.03
CA GLY A 179 2.53 -8.43 6.81
C GLY A 179 2.09 -8.34 5.34
N ILE A 180 1.44 -7.23 4.97
CA ILE A 180 0.99 -6.97 3.60
C ILE A 180 2.04 -6.12 2.87
N LEU A 181 2.59 -6.63 1.78
CA LEU A 181 3.57 -5.97 0.92
C LEU A 181 3.05 -5.91 -0.50
N ILE A 182 3.06 -4.72 -1.08
CA ILE A 182 2.65 -4.47 -2.46
C ILE A 182 3.83 -3.91 -3.22
N LEU A 183 4.17 -4.56 -4.32
CA LEU A 183 5.23 -4.16 -5.25
C LEU A 183 4.57 -3.59 -6.49
N THR A 184 5.01 -2.43 -6.97
CA THR A 184 4.62 -1.96 -8.31
C THR A 184 5.79 -2.06 -9.27
N SER A 185 5.49 -2.36 -10.53
CA SER A 185 6.47 -2.41 -11.61
C SER A 185 5.88 -1.78 -12.87
N ASN A 186 6.69 -0.99 -13.57
CA ASN A 186 6.32 -0.44 -14.87
C ASN A 186 6.79 -1.34 -16.02
N ARG A 187 7.52 -2.41 -15.72
CA ARG A 187 8.06 -3.34 -16.72
C ARG A 187 7.02 -4.39 -17.12
N LEU A 188 6.94 -4.62 -18.43
CA LEU A 188 6.16 -5.67 -19.07
C LEU A 188 7.00 -6.93 -19.37
N GLY A 189 8.20 -7.04 -18.77
CA GLY A 189 9.21 -8.05 -19.09
C GLY A 189 9.22 -9.27 -18.17
N THR A 190 10.22 -10.14 -18.37
CA THR A 190 10.45 -11.33 -17.54
C THR A 190 11.04 -10.94 -16.18
N PHE A 191 10.35 -11.30 -15.10
CA PHE A 191 10.85 -11.22 -13.74
C PHE A 191 11.75 -12.41 -13.42
N ASP A 192 12.65 -12.26 -12.44
CA ASP A 192 13.43 -13.40 -11.92
C ASP A 192 12.47 -14.49 -11.41
N GLU A 193 12.66 -15.74 -11.87
CA GLU A 193 11.79 -16.87 -11.51
C GLU A 193 11.69 -17.08 -9.99
N ALA A 194 12.72 -16.70 -9.21
CA ALA A 194 12.70 -16.84 -7.76
C ALA A 194 11.65 -15.95 -7.06
N PHE A 195 11.10 -14.94 -7.74
CA PHE A 195 9.98 -14.15 -7.24
C PHE A 195 8.66 -14.91 -7.28
N LYS A 196 8.48 -15.83 -8.25
CA LYS A 196 7.21 -16.56 -8.39
C LYS A 196 6.89 -17.45 -7.20
N SER A 197 7.90 -17.91 -6.45
CA SER A 197 7.68 -18.72 -5.25
C SER A 197 7.34 -17.88 -4.01
N ARG A 198 7.49 -16.55 -4.07
CA ARG A 198 7.31 -15.63 -2.93
C ARG A 198 6.12 -14.68 -3.12
N ILE A 199 5.71 -14.43 -4.35
CA ILE A 199 4.55 -13.60 -4.69
C ILE A 199 3.30 -14.48 -4.73
N GLN A 200 2.33 -14.20 -3.88
CA GLN A 200 1.06 -14.94 -3.84
C GLN A 200 0.14 -14.54 -5.00
N LEU A 201 0.23 -13.30 -5.45
CA LEU A 201 -0.57 -12.80 -6.56
C LEU A 201 0.20 -11.77 -7.37
N ALA A 202 0.36 -12.04 -8.67
CA ALA A 202 0.85 -11.10 -9.65
C ALA A 202 -0.31 -10.64 -10.55
N LEU A 203 -0.60 -9.35 -10.54
CA LEU A 203 -1.65 -8.71 -11.32
C LEU A 203 -1.05 -7.92 -12.47
N HIS A 204 -1.39 -8.35 -13.68
CA HIS A 204 -1.04 -7.63 -14.89
C HIS A 204 -2.08 -6.56 -15.21
N TYR A 205 -1.65 -5.31 -15.28
CA TYR A 205 -2.42 -4.17 -15.72
C TYR A 205 -2.14 -3.88 -17.19
N GLU A 206 -3.11 -4.22 -18.03
CA GLU A 206 -3.12 -3.82 -19.43
C GLU A 206 -3.39 -2.31 -19.58
N SER A 207 -3.09 -1.79 -20.76
CA SER A 207 -3.46 -0.42 -21.12
C SER A 207 -4.97 -0.25 -21.05
N LEU A 208 -5.43 0.79 -20.36
CA LEU A 208 -6.85 1.08 -20.19
C LEU A 208 -7.52 1.32 -21.55
N SER A 209 -8.54 0.50 -21.86
CA SER A 209 -9.42 0.68 -23.01
C SER A 209 -10.24 1.97 -22.89
N HIS A 210 -10.79 2.46 -24.01
CA HIS A 210 -11.67 3.62 -24.01
C HIS A 210 -12.83 3.47 -23.01
N TYR A 211 -13.47 2.28 -23.00
CA TYR A 211 -14.56 1.98 -22.08
C TYR A 211 -14.15 2.07 -20.61
N GLN A 212 -13.02 1.46 -20.24
CA GLN A 212 -12.51 1.51 -18.86
C GLN A 212 -12.16 2.94 -18.44
N ARG A 213 -11.59 3.76 -19.34
CA ARG A 213 -11.32 5.18 -19.06
C ARG A 213 -12.63 5.95 -18.81
N THR A 214 -13.64 5.74 -19.64
CA THR A 214 -14.98 6.32 -19.45
C THR A 214 -15.55 5.95 -18.08
N GLU A 215 -15.44 4.69 -17.68
CA GLU A 215 -15.92 4.21 -16.39
C GLU A 215 -15.16 4.86 -15.22
N ILE A 216 -13.83 4.95 -15.30
CA ILE A 216 -12.98 5.63 -14.31
C ILE A 216 -13.40 7.09 -14.15
N TRP A 217 -13.56 7.83 -15.26
CA TRP A 217 -14.01 9.22 -15.23
C TRP A 217 -15.41 9.36 -14.66
N GLY A 218 -16.35 8.48 -15.04
CA GLY A 218 -17.70 8.45 -14.47
C GLY A 218 -17.69 8.19 -12.96
N ASN A 219 -16.81 7.33 -12.46
CA ASN A 219 -16.63 7.10 -11.02
C ASN A 219 -16.08 8.36 -10.32
N PHE A 220 -15.13 9.05 -10.96
CA PHE A 220 -14.55 10.28 -10.43
C PHE A 220 -15.58 11.41 -10.33
N PHE A 221 -16.37 11.64 -11.38
CA PHE A 221 -17.44 12.65 -11.37
C PHE A 221 -18.49 12.36 -10.31
N ARG A 222 -18.97 11.13 -10.19
CA ARG A 222 -19.94 10.75 -9.14
C ARG A 222 -19.38 11.01 -7.73
N ARG A 223 -18.09 10.77 -7.53
CA ARG A 223 -17.42 11.04 -6.26
C ARG A 223 -17.32 12.54 -5.97
N LEU A 224 -17.01 13.36 -6.98
CA LEU A 224 -16.98 14.82 -6.84
C LEU A 224 -18.36 15.42 -6.57
N GLU A 225 -19.40 14.96 -7.27
CA GLU A 225 -20.79 15.38 -7.02
C GLU A 225 -21.19 15.10 -5.56
N ARG A 226 -20.79 13.96 -5.00
CA ARG A 226 -21.04 13.60 -3.60
C ARG A 226 -20.30 14.48 -2.59
N LEU A 227 -19.18 15.09 -2.98
CA LEU A 227 -18.38 15.93 -2.10
C LEU A 227 -18.90 17.38 -2.00
N GLU A 228 -19.93 17.74 -2.78
CA GLU A 228 -20.52 19.09 -2.82
C GLU A 228 -19.47 20.21 -2.79
N GLU A 229 -18.35 20.06 -3.53
CA GLU A 229 -17.40 21.17 -3.67
C GLU A 229 -18.10 22.31 -4.42
N LYS A 230 -18.57 23.30 -3.65
CA LYS A 230 -19.22 24.51 -4.16
C LYS A 230 -18.26 25.23 -5.10
N GLY A 231 -18.46 25.07 -6.40
CA GLY A 231 -17.71 25.81 -7.42
C GLY A 231 -17.38 25.06 -8.70
N ILE A 232 -17.67 23.76 -8.79
CA ILE A 232 -17.45 22.98 -10.02
C ILE A 232 -18.78 22.87 -10.79
N ASP A 233 -18.81 23.45 -12.00
CA ASP A 233 -19.91 23.23 -12.95
C ASP A 233 -19.70 21.86 -13.61
N PHE A 234 -20.41 20.86 -13.09
CA PHE A 234 -20.33 19.49 -13.57
C PHE A 234 -20.98 19.29 -14.94
N ASP A 235 -21.84 20.22 -15.39
CA ASP A 235 -22.51 20.13 -16.70
C ASP A 235 -21.55 20.56 -17.81
N ASP A 236 -20.76 21.63 -17.61
CA ASP A 236 -19.74 22.09 -18.58
C ASP A 236 -18.61 21.05 -18.78
N LEU A 237 -18.19 20.38 -17.70
CA LEU A 237 -17.19 19.28 -17.76
C LEU A 237 -17.73 18.04 -18.49
N LYS A 238 -19.02 17.72 -18.35
CA LYS A 238 -19.66 16.60 -19.06
C LYS A 238 -19.83 16.91 -20.55
N ASP A 239 -20.10 18.17 -20.91
CA ASP A 239 -20.28 18.60 -22.29
C ASP A 239 -18.97 18.72 -23.08
N GLN A 240 -17.87 19.15 -22.44
CA GLN A 240 -16.53 19.12 -23.08
C GLN A 240 -16.03 17.69 -23.35
N TRP A 241 -16.51 16.70 -22.61
CA TRP A 241 -16.08 15.31 -22.74
C TRP A 241 -16.92 14.48 -23.73
N ARG A 242 -18.14 14.94 -24.05
CA ARG A 242 -19.03 14.27 -25.02
C ARG A 242 -18.66 14.52 -26.48
N ASN A 243 -17.83 15.52 -26.76
CA ASN A 243 -17.28 15.84 -28.10
C ASN A 243 -15.86 15.31 -28.26
#